data_AF-A0A0A8HLW5-F1
#
_entry.id   AF-A0A0A8HLW5-F1
#
_cell.length_a   1.000
_cell.length_b   1.000
_cell.length_c   1.000
_cell.angle_alpha   90.00
_cell.angle_beta   90.00
_cell.angle_gamma   90.00
#
_symmetry.space_group_name_H-M   'P 1'
#
loop_
_entity.id
_entity.type
_entity.pdbx_description
1 polymer ?
#
loop_
_entity_poly.entity_id
_entity_poly.type
_entity_poly.pdbx_seq_one_letter_code
_entity_poly.pdbx_strand_id
1 'polypeptide(L)'
;MLLTELQLQTTRHELHAHFEDATLSLEALATQLETSPKEARDILNMNMSHMNETLFYKRLQSLIELLNNNITQNGGTPKPYTYIHQIKMT
;
A
#
# COMPACT_ATOMS: atom_id res chain seq x y z
N MET A 1 7.31 -13.07 -5.64
CA MET A 1 6.98 -12.51 -4.30
C MET A 1 8.08 -12.88 -3.30
N LEU A 2 8.81 -11.88 -2.80
CA LEU A 2 10.02 -12.05 -1.97
C LEU A 2 9.72 -12.19 -0.45
N LEU A 3 8.48 -11.97 -0.04
CA LEU A 3 8.07 -12.05 1.36
C LEU A 3 7.55 -13.46 1.70
N THR A 4 7.92 -13.97 2.86
CA THR A 4 7.24 -15.11 3.50
C THR A 4 5.80 -14.74 3.86
N GLU A 5 4.96 -15.73 4.14
CA GLU A 5 3.57 -15.49 4.52
C GLU A 5 3.45 -14.58 5.75
N LEU A 6 4.29 -14.79 6.77
CA LEU A 6 4.32 -13.96 7.97
C LEU A 6 4.70 -12.51 7.63
N GLN A 7 5.74 -12.30 6.83
CA GLN A 7 6.16 -10.96 6.42
C GLN A 7 5.08 -10.26 5.59
N LEU A 8 4.38 -11.01 4.73
CA LEU A 8 3.27 -10.49 3.95
C LEU A 8 2.10 -10.07 4.84
N GLN A 9 1.77 -10.87 5.86
CA GLN A 9 0.76 -10.53 6.86
C GLN A 9 1.14 -9.28 7.64
N THR A 10 2.41 -9.16 8.08
CA THR A 10 2.92 -7.95 8.75
C THR A 10 2.80 -6.72 7.85
N THR A 11 3.33 -6.78 6.62
CA THR A 11 3.25 -5.66 5.67
C THR A 11 1.81 -5.26 5.38
N ARG A 12 0.89 -6.24 5.24
CA ARG A 12 -0.54 -5.96 5.06
C ARG A 12 -1.13 -5.22 6.26
N HIS A 13 -0.85 -5.66 7.47
CA HIS A 13 -1.34 -5.01 8.68
C HIS A 13 -0.82 -3.57 8.78
N GLU A 14 0.46 -3.35 8.48
CA GLU A 14 1.06 -2.02 8.45
C GLU A 14 0.39 -1.12 7.39
N LEU A 15 0.13 -1.62 6.17
CA LEU A 15 -0.55 -0.86 5.13
C LEU A 15 -1.97 -0.44 5.55
N HIS A 16 -2.72 -1.34 6.19
CA HIS A 16 -4.06 -1.02 6.70
C HIS A 16 -4.02 0.02 7.81
N ALA A 17 -3.08 -0.08 8.75
CA ALA A 17 -2.92 0.93 9.80
C ALA A 17 -2.58 2.32 9.21
N HIS A 18 -1.69 2.38 8.22
CA HIS A 18 -1.39 3.64 7.53
C HIS A 18 -2.57 4.16 6.72
N PHE A 19 -3.40 3.29 6.15
CA PHE A 19 -4.63 3.68 5.46
C PHE A 19 -5.65 4.32 6.41
N GLU A 20 -5.82 3.76 7.61
CA GLU A 20 -6.64 4.36 8.67
C GLU A 20 -6.08 5.72 9.13
N ASP A 21 -4.78 5.79 9.41
CA ASP A 21 -4.09 7.03 9.83
C ASP A 21 -4.11 8.12 8.73
N ALA A 22 -4.11 7.73 7.46
CA ALA A 22 -4.19 8.65 6.32
C ALA A 22 -5.59 9.28 6.16
N THR A 23 -6.62 8.76 6.84
CA THR A 23 -8.02 9.23 6.76
C THR A 23 -8.60 9.27 5.34
N LEU A 24 -8.05 8.45 4.43
CA LEU A 24 -8.50 8.36 3.06
C LEU A 24 -9.70 7.41 2.94
N SER A 25 -10.63 7.72 2.04
CA SER A 25 -11.61 6.73 1.60
C SER A 25 -10.99 5.80 0.55
N LEU A 26 -11.57 4.62 0.36
CA LEU A 26 -11.11 3.67 -0.65
C LEU A 26 -11.31 4.23 -2.07
N GLU A 27 -12.34 5.04 -2.28
CA GLU A 27 -12.60 5.74 -3.54
C GLU A 27 -11.54 6.79 -3.83
N ALA A 28 -11.18 7.60 -2.84
CA ALA A 28 -10.11 8.59 -2.97
C ALA A 28 -8.76 7.91 -3.28
N LEU A 29 -8.47 6.81 -2.58
CA LEU A 29 -7.29 5.99 -2.85
C LEU A 29 -7.28 5.47 -4.30
N ALA A 30 -8.40 4.94 -4.77
CA ALA A 30 -8.53 4.43 -6.13
C ALA A 30 -8.34 5.52 -7.19
N THR A 31 -8.92 6.71 -6.98
CA THR A 31 -8.73 7.87 -7.86
C THR A 31 -7.26 8.28 -7.94
N GLN A 32 -6.57 8.37 -6.80
CA GLN A 32 -5.16 8.77 -6.74
C GLN A 32 -4.22 7.72 -7.36
N LEU A 33 -4.58 6.44 -7.29
CA LEU A 33 -3.85 5.33 -7.91
C LEU A 33 -4.27 5.05 -9.37
N GLU A 34 -5.15 5.88 -9.94
CA GLU A 34 -5.71 5.71 -11.30
C GLU A 34 -6.24 4.29 -11.55
N THR A 35 -6.99 3.75 -10.59
CA THR A 35 -7.43 2.36 -10.56
C THR A 35 -8.86 2.25 -10.03
N SER A 36 -9.46 1.06 -10.06
CA SER A 36 -10.77 0.84 -9.44
C SER A 36 -10.67 0.65 -7.92
N PRO A 37 -11.75 0.93 -7.14
CA PRO A 37 -11.76 0.65 -5.69
C PRO A 37 -11.43 -0.80 -5.34
N LYS A 38 -11.82 -1.75 -6.21
CA LYS A 38 -11.47 -3.16 -6.06
C LYS A 38 -9.96 -3.36 -6.15
N GLU A 39 -9.32 -2.82 -7.18
CA GLU A 39 -7.87 -2.95 -7.36
C GLU A 39 -7.09 -2.22 -6.25
N ALA A 40 -7.54 -1.04 -5.82
CA ALA A 40 -6.96 -0.33 -4.68
C ALA A 40 -6.99 -1.18 -3.40
N ARG A 41 -8.12 -1.86 -3.15
CA ARG A 41 -8.27 -2.81 -2.05
C ARG A 41 -7.37 -4.04 -2.23
N ASP A 42 -7.20 -4.54 -3.44
CA ASP A 42 -6.31 -5.66 -3.72
C ASP A 42 -4.85 -5.29 -3.41
N ILE A 43 -4.40 -4.09 -3.79
CA ILE A 43 -3.04 -3.60 -3.48
C ILE A 43 -2.86 -3.45 -1.96
N LEU A 44 -3.84 -2.85 -1.27
CA LEU A 44 -3.82 -2.71 0.19
C LEU A 44 -3.75 -4.07 0.90
N ASN A 45 -4.40 -5.09 0.33
CA ASN A 45 -4.39 -6.46 0.84
C ASN A 45 -3.17 -7.28 0.42
N MET A 46 -2.21 -6.69 -0.29
CA MET A 46 -1.08 -7.39 -0.88
C MET A 46 -1.51 -8.55 -1.81
N ASN A 47 -2.65 -8.39 -2.49
CA ASN A 47 -3.25 -9.37 -3.39
C ASN A 47 -2.89 -9.06 -4.85
N MET A 48 -2.04 -9.90 -5.45
CA MET A 48 -1.57 -9.74 -6.82
C MET A 48 -2.41 -10.49 -7.86
N SER A 49 -3.46 -11.23 -7.46
CA SER A 49 -4.17 -12.19 -8.34
C SER A 49 -4.73 -11.61 -9.65
N HIS A 50 -4.89 -10.28 -9.74
CA HIS A 50 -5.43 -9.58 -10.90
C HIS A 50 -4.42 -8.64 -11.57
N MET A 51 -3.14 -8.67 -11.20
CA MET A 51 -2.09 -7.78 -11.72
C MET A 51 -0.82 -8.54 -12.04
N ASN A 52 -0.07 -8.08 -13.04
CA ASN A 52 1.31 -8.56 -13.20
C ASN A 52 2.19 -7.98 -12.07
N GLU A 53 3.30 -8.67 -11.79
CA GLU A 53 4.18 -8.36 -10.66
C GLU A 53 4.76 -6.95 -10.72
N THR A 54 5.21 -6.50 -11.90
CA THR A 54 5.78 -5.15 -12.08
C THR A 54 4.75 -4.05 -11.82
N LEU A 55 3.55 -4.20 -12.37
CA LEU A 55 2.46 -3.24 -12.15
C LEU A 55 2.06 -3.21 -10.68
N PHE A 56 1.98 -4.38 -10.04
CA PHE A 56 1.66 -4.50 -8.62
C PHE A 56 2.69 -3.75 -7.76
N TYR A 57 3.99 -3.95 -7.97
CA TYR A 57 5.01 -3.25 -7.20
C TYR A 57 5.02 -1.73 -7.42
N LYS A 58 4.82 -1.27 -8.66
CA LYS A 58 4.67 0.17 -8.94
C LYS A 58 3.48 0.77 -8.19
N ARG A 59 2.32 0.12 -8.26
CA ARG A 59 1.11 0.59 -7.56
C ARG A 59 1.24 0.51 -6.03
N LEU A 60 1.92 -0.51 -5.52
CA LEU A 60 2.22 -0.63 -4.10
C LEU A 60 3.13 0.51 -3.63
N GLN A 61 4.16 0.85 -4.40
CA GLN A 61 5.01 2.01 -4.11
C GLN A 61 4.20 3.31 -4.07
N SER A 62 3.38 3.56 -5.09
CA SER A 62 2.50 4.74 -5.14
C SER A 62 1.52 4.78 -3.97
N LEU A 63 0.98 3.63 -3.56
CA LEU A 63 0.13 3.52 -2.37
C LEU A 63 0.88 3.99 -1.12
N ILE A 64 2.08 3.47 -0.88
CA ILE A 64 2.89 3.82 0.30
C ILE A 64 3.21 5.31 0.33
N GLU A 65 3.65 5.86 -0.79
CA GLU A 65 3.95 7.29 -0.91
C GLU A 65 2.70 8.13 -0.62
N LEU A 66 1.55 7.75 -1.19
CA LEU A 66 0.28 8.44 -0.97
C LEU A 66 -0.16 8.40 0.50
N LEU A 67 -0.10 7.23 1.14
CA LEU A 67 -0.45 7.07 2.55
C LEU A 67 0.44 7.94 3.44
N ASN A 68 1.75 7.86 3.24
CA ASN A 68 2.73 8.61 4.01
C ASN A 68 2.55 10.13 3.83
N ASN A 69 2.26 10.57 2.60
CA ASN A 69 2.01 11.98 2.30
C ASN A 69 0.75 12.48 2.99
N ASN A 70 -0.35 11.71 2.97
CA ASN A 70 -1.60 12.10 3.62
C ASN A 70 -1.47 12.15 5.15
N ILE A 71 -0.80 11.17 5.75
CA ILE A 71 -0.50 11.19 7.19
C ILE A 71 0.30 12.45 7.55
N THR A 72 1.31 12.80 6.75
CA THR A 72 2.14 13.99 6.97
C THR A 72 1.33 15.28 6.80
N GLN A 73 0.48 15.37 5.76
CA GLN A 73 -0.39 16.52 5.52
C GLN A 73 -1.42 16.72 6.63
N ASN A 74 -1.83 15.64 7.30
CA ASN A 74 -2.70 15.67 8.48
C ASN A 74 -1.94 15.97 9.79
N GLY A 75 -0.64 16.28 9.73
CA GLY A 75 0.19 16.59 10.90
C GLY A 75 0.71 15.36 11.65
N GLY A 76 0.52 14.17 11.10
CA GLY A 76 1.07 12.92 11.64
C GLY A 76 2.51 12.65 11.17
N THR A 77 3.09 11.57 11.69
CA THR A 77 4.39 11.05 11.21
C THR A 77 4.20 9.59 10.80
N PRO A 78 4.44 9.22 9.53
CA PRO A 78 4.30 7.85 9.07
C PRO A 78 5.24 6.90 9.84
N LYS A 79 4.73 5.73 10.21
CA LYS A 79 5.54 4.71 10.88
C LYS A 79 6.39 3.97 9.83
N PRO A 80 7.58 3.48 10.21
CA PRO A 80 8.37 2.67 9.30
C PRO A 80 7.65 1.35 9.01
N TYR A 81 7.73 0.89 7.77
CA TYR A 81 7.30 -0.47 7.39
C TYR A 81 8.43 -1.46 7.66
N THR A 82 8.10 -2.62 8.23
CA THR A 82 9.10 -3.58 8.66
C THR A 82 9.80 -4.27 7.48
N TYR A 83 9.03 -4.71 6.48
CA TYR A 83 9.56 -5.57 5.39
C TYR A 83 9.47 -4.97 3.99
N ILE A 84 8.98 -3.73 3.86
CA ILE A 84 8.76 -3.14 2.53
C ILE A 84 10.04 -3.00 1.71
N HIS A 85 11.18 -2.78 2.37
CA HIS A 85 12.49 -2.67 1.75
C HIS A 85 12.96 -3.98 1.07
N GLN A 86 12.33 -5.12 1.37
CA GLN A 86 12.63 -6.41 0.75
C GLN A 86 11.87 -6.61 -0.57
N ILE A 87 10.87 -5.76 -0.84
CA ILE A 87 10.16 -5.74 -2.10
C ILE A 87 10.99 -4.96 -3.10
N LYS A 88 11.60 -5.66 -4.07
CA LYS A 88 12.33 -5.01 -5.15
C LYS A 88 11.36 -4.28 -6.08
N MET A 89 11.25 -2.98 -5.89
CA MET A 89 10.55 -2.06 -6.78
C MET A 89 11.50 -1.68 -7.93
N THR A 90 11.69 -2.60 -8.88
CA THR A 90 12.50 -2.37 -10.10
C THR A 90 11.68 -1.79 -11.24
#